data_AF-A0A2I0QTD2-F1
#
_entry.id   AF-A0A2I0QTD2-F1
#
_cell.length_a   1.000
_cell.length_b   1.000
_cell.length_c   1.000
_cell.angle_alpha   90.00
_cell.angle_beta   90.00
_cell.angle_gamma   90.00
#
_symmetry.space_group_name_H-M   'P 1'
#
loop_
_entity.id
_entity.type
_entity.pdbx_description
1 polymer ?
#
loop_
_entity_poly.entity_id
_entity_poly.type
_entity_poly.pdbx_seq_one_letter_code
_entity_poly.pdbx_strand_id
1 'polypeptide(L)'
;MDYLVKYGDVKHIVPTTKLTLDALPFTAKVPEYFPFNERHDAFKTSGINYFKREGKIESDLRLDNRSDPNERIEMIFGNFPHKDYDLSKNKNIDNKTKGYYTETENYSTIYFVDQGIYYRIDYVNKEKLHKERKEELEKIFNSLTEYQKVLNYKY
;
A
#
# COMPACT_ATOMS: atom_id res chain seq x y z
N MET A 1 -21.50 9.69 -0.83
CA MET A 1 -22.18 9.12 0.36
C MET A 1 -21.22 8.11 0.95
N ASP A 2 -20.68 8.39 2.12
CA ASP A 2 -19.80 7.47 2.83
C ASP A 2 -20.66 6.42 3.53
N TYR A 3 -20.49 5.16 3.17
CA TYR A 3 -21.22 4.07 3.80
C TYR A 3 -20.42 3.58 5.01
N LEU A 4 -20.94 3.83 6.20
CA LEU A 4 -20.52 3.19 7.44
C LEU A 4 -21.24 1.84 7.54
N VAL A 5 -20.53 0.75 7.27
CA VAL A 5 -21.06 -0.59 7.50
C VAL A 5 -20.44 -1.15 8.78
N LYS A 6 -21.28 -1.38 9.79
CA LYS A 6 -20.91 -2.07 11.04
C LYS A 6 -21.19 -3.57 10.87
N TYR A 7 -20.14 -4.38 10.87
CA TYR A 7 -20.24 -5.81 11.21
C TYR A 7 -19.54 -6.01 12.55
N GLY A 8 -20.30 -6.04 13.65
CA GLY A 8 -19.75 -6.15 15.02
C GLY A 8 -18.97 -4.91 15.48
N ASP A 9 -17.77 -5.14 16.06
CA ASP A 9 -16.84 -4.10 16.58
C ASP A 9 -15.95 -3.44 15.49
N VAL A 10 -16.09 -3.84 14.22
CA VAL A 10 -15.32 -3.29 13.09
C VAL A 10 -16.12 -2.16 12.43
N LYS A 11 -15.55 -0.95 12.37
CA LYS A 11 -16.08 0.16 11.54
C LYS A 11 -15.44 0.09 10.17
N HIS A 12 -16.20 -0.29 9.16
CA HIS A 12 -15.78 -0.19 7.77
C HIS A 12 -16.21 1.18 7.22
N ILE A 13 -15.25 2.01 6.83
CA ILE A 13 -15.48 3.26 6.12
C ILE A 13 -14.77 3.10 4.77
N VAL A 14 -15.49 3.35 3.68
CA VAL A 14 -14.93 3.41 2.31
C VAL A 14 -14.96 4.87 1.85
N PRO A 15 -14.11 5.75 2.40
CA PRO A 15 -14.07 7.13 1.94
C PRO A 15 -13.09 7.25 0.77
N THR A 16 -12.95 8.45 0.21
CA THR A 16 -11.88 8.71 -0.77
C THR A 16 -10.51 8.47 -0.12
N THR A 17 -9.49 8.10 -0.90
CA THR A 17 -8.15 7.82 -0.38
C THR A 17 -7.61 8.97 0.47
N LYS A 18 -7.93 10.21 0.13
CA LYS A 18 -7.57 11.36 0.96
C LYS A 18 -8.15 11.30 2.37
N LEU A 19 -9.45 11.10 2.50
CA LEU A 19 -10.11 11.02 3.80
C LEU A 19 -9.62 9.81 4.61
N THR A 20 -9.31 8.69 3.95
CA THR A 20 -8.68 7.53 4.59
C THR A 20 -7.35 7.90 5.20
N LEU A 21 -6.46 8.48 4.41
CA LEU A 21 -5.09 8.81 4.83
C LEU A 21 -5.07 9.91 5.88
N ASP A 22 -5.94 10.92 5.76
CA ASP A 22 -6.09 12.01 6.74
C ASP A 22 -6.63 11.51 8.09
N ALA A 23 -7.33 10.37 8.13
CA ALA A 23 -7.91 9.80 9.35
C ALA A 23 -6.92 8.92 10.15
N LEU A 24 -5.76 8.59 9.58
CA LEU A 24 -4.77 7.74 10.24
C LEU A 24 -3.98 8.53 11.30
N PRO A 25 -3.65 7.92 12.44
CA PRO A 25 -2.84 8.57 13.48
C PRO A 25 -1.33 8.55 13.17
N PHE A 26 -0.96 8.29 11.91
CA PHE A 26 0.43 8.21 11.44
C PHE A 26 0.51 8.67 9.98
N THR A 27 1.69 9.11 9.56
CA THR A 27 1.96 9.48 8.17
C THR A 27 2.23 8.22 7.36
N ALA A 28 1.43 8.00 6.31
CA ALA A 28 1.65 6.93 5.34
C ALA A 28 2.48 7.42 4.15
N LYS A 29 3.25 6.52 3.55
CA LYS A 29 3.92 6.72 2.27
C LYS A 29 3.11 6.14 1.12
N VAL A 30 3.03 6.87 0.01
CA VAL A 30 2.38 6.44 -1.24
C VAL A 30 3.34 6.62 -2.42
N PRO A 31 3.19 5.87 -3.53
CA PRO A 31 4.12 5.94 -4.66
C PRO A 31 3.86 7.17 -5.53
N GLU A 32 4.94 7.78 -6.03
CA GLU A 32 4.87 8.77 -7.11
C GLU A 32 5.06 8.14 -8.50
N TYR A 33 5.54 6.90 -8.58
CA TYR A 33 5.68 6.18 -9.84
C TYR A 33 4.62 5.10 -9.98
N PHE A 34 3.96 5.09 -11.14
CA PHE A 34 3.08 4.00 -11.56
C PHE A 34 3.53 3.50 -12.95
N PRO A 35 3.57 2.18 -13.20
CA PRO A 35 3.98 1.61 -14.47
C PRO A 35 2.92 1.74 -15.58
N PHE A 36 1.81 2.43 -15.28
CA PHE A 36 0.68 2.65 -16.17
C PHE A 36 0.09 4.04 -15.97
N ASN A 37 -0.65 4.52 -16.97
CA ASN A 37 -1.18 5.89 -17.01
C ASN A 37 -2.43 6.04 -16.14
N GLU A 38 -2.25 6.19 -14.84
CA GLU A 38 -3.30 6.56 -13.88
C GLU A 38 -2.89 7.80 -13.09
N ARG A 39 -3.89 8.49 -12.53
CA ARG A 39 -3.66 9.63 -11.65
C ARG A 39 -3.33 9.16 -10.24
N HIS A 40 -2.51 9.90 -9.49
CA HIS A 40 -2.19 9.58 -8.09
C HIS A 40 -3.41 9.56 -7.17
N ASP A 41 -4.45 10.33 -7.47
CA ASP A 41 -5.72 10.35 -6.74
C ASP A 41 -6.65 9.19 -7.11
N ALA A 42 -6.24 8.33 -8.05
CA ALA A 42 -7.03 7.18 -8.50
C ALA A 42 -6.92 5.95 -7.58
N PHE A 43 -6.07 6.00 -6.55
CA PHE A 43 -6.13 5.02 -5.48
C PHE A 43 -7.56 4.97 -4.92
N LYS A 44 -8.05 3.77 -4.71
CA LYS A 44 -9.29 3.48 -4.01
C LYS A 44 -8.91 2.87 -2.68
N THR A 45 -9.49 3.37 -1.60
CA THR A 45 -9.44 2.67 -0.33
C THR A 45 -10.40 1.50 -0.37
N SER A 46 -9.93 0.30 -0.05
CA SER A 46 -10.79 -0.87 0.15
C SER A 46 -11.32 -0.96 1.58
N GLY A 47 -10.61 -0.38 2.56
CA GLY A 47 -11.10 -0.15 3.92
C GLY A 47 -10.00 0.25 4.90
N ILE A 48 -10.43 0.63 6.12
CA ILE A 48 -9.57 0.74 7.30
C ILE A 48 -10.04 -0.30 8.30
N ASN A 49 -9.13 -1.18 8.73
CA ASN A 49 -9.34 -2.12 9.80
C ASN A 49 -8.86 -1.50 11.12
N TYR A 50 -9.78 -1.30 12.07
CA TYR A 50 -9.46 -0.80 13.41
C TYR A 50 -9.72 -1.85 14.49
N PHE A 51 -8.65 -2.34 15.11
CA PHE A 51 -8.70 -3.30 16.21
C PHE A 51 -8.62 -2.56 17.55
N LYS A 52 -9.77 -2.00 17.96
CA LYS A 52 -9.87 -1.06 19.10
C LYS A 52 -9.20 -1.53 20.39
N ARG A 53 -9.34 -2.82 20.75
CA ARG A 53 -8.77 -3.36 22.00
C ARG A 53 -7.24 -3.37 22.01
N GLU A 54 -6.62 -3.44 20.83
CA GLU A 54 -5.18 -3.56 20.67
C GLU A 54 -4.54 -2.24 20.20
N GLY A 55 -5.35 -1.21 19.90
CA GLY A 55 -4.85 0.04 19.32
C GLY A 55 -4.23 -0.13 17.93
N LYS A 56 -4.56 -1.21 17.22
CA LYS A 56 -3.99 -1.53 15.91
C LYS A 56 -4.87 -1.00 14.78
N ILE A 57 -4.24 -0.42 13.76
CA ILE A 57 -4.87 0.14 12.56
C ILE A 57 -4.11 -0.36 11.34
N GLU A 58 -4.86 -0.82 10.35
CA GLU A 58 -4.39 -1.20 9.03
C GLU A 58 -5.30 -0.57 7.97
N SER A 59 -4.70 -0.13 6.87
CA SER A 59 -5.40 0.44 5.72
C SER A 59 -4.95 -0.27 4.46
N ASP A 60 -5.86 -0.39 3.51
CA ASP A 60 -5.59 -0.96 2.18
C ASP A 60 -5.98 0.04 1.08
N LEU A 61 -5.05 0.26 0.17
CA LEU A 61 -5.17 1.11 -1.01
C LEU A 61 -4.93 0.27 -2.25
N ARG A 62 -5.79 0.45 -3.25
CA ARG A 62 -5.72 -0.24 -4.53
C ARG A 62 -5.76 0.72 -5.69
N LEU A 63 -4.87 0.55 -6.65
CA LEU A 63 -4.84 1.28 -7.91
C LEU A 63 -4.90 0.28 -9.07
N ASP A 64 -6.03 0.26 -9.77
CA ASP A 64 -6.25 -0.56 -10.96
C ASP A 64 -5.87 0.20 -12.23
N ASN A 65 -5.17 -0.46 -13.16
CA ASN A 65 -5.01 0.07 -14.50
C ASN A 65 -6.35 -0.05 -15.26
N ARG A 66 -6.95 1.08 -15.65
CA ARG A 66 -8.24 1.07 -16.38
C ARG A 66 -8.13 0.52 -17.80
N SER A 67 -6.93 0.53 -18.38
CA SER A 67 -6.66 0.06 -19.74
C SER A 67 -6.26 -1.42 -19.78
N ASP A 68 -5.75 -1.97 -18.68
CA ASP A 68 -5.38 -3.37 -18.54
C ASP A 68 -5.85 -3.93 -17.17
N PRO A 69 -6.91 -4.74 -17.14
CA PRO A 69 -7.44 -5.30 -15.89
C PRO A 69 -6.49 -6.31 -15.21
N ASN A 70 -5.43 -6.76 -15.89
CA ASN A 70 -4.43 -7.66 -15.31
C ASN A 70 -3.35 -6.93 -14.52
N GLU A 71 -3.32 -5.59 -14.59
CA GLU A 71 -2.27 -4.77 -13.99
C GLU A 71 -2.82 -3.89 -12.87
N ARG A 72 -2.24 -4.01 -11.66
CA ARG A 72 -2.63 -3.19 -10.52
C ARG A 72 -1.53 -3.09 -9.47
N ILE A 73 -1.67 -2.09 -8.61
CA ILE A 73 -0.89 -1.92 -7.39
C ILE A 73 -1.84 -2.08 -6.20
N GLU A 74 -1.47 -2.91 -5.24
CA GLU A 74 -2.15 -3.04 -3.95
C GLU A 74 -1.17 -2.70 -2.82
N MET A 75 -1.61 -1.89 -1.87
CA MET A 75 -0.80 -1.43 -0.76
C MET A 75 -1.55 -1.62 0.54
N ILE A 76 -0.98 -2.41 1.43
CA ILE A 76 -1.48 -2.59 2.79
C ILE A 76 -0.45 -2.02 3.75
N PHE A 77 -0.89 -1.20 4.70
CA PHE A 77 0.00 -0.67 5.70
C PHE A 77 -0.70 -0.40 7.03
N GLY A 78 0.07 -0.49 8.11
CA GLY A 78 -0.47 -0.36 9.45
C GLY A 78 0.60 -0.22 10.53
N ASN A 79 0.16 0.10 11.74
CA ASN A 79 1.04 0.19 12.92
C ASN A 79 1.34 -1.18 13.55
N PHE A 80 1.11 -2.27 12.82
CA PHE A 80 1.39 -3.64 13.21
C PHE A 80 1.70 -4.50 11.98
N PRO A 81 2.45 -5.61 12.13
CA PRO A 81 2.76 -6.48 11.00
C PRO A 81 1.50 -7.09 10.40
N HIS A 82 1.36 -6.99 9.08
CA HIS A 82 0.37 -7.76 8.32
C HIS A 82 0.59 -9.28 8.58
N LYS A 83 -0.48 -10.09 8.53
CA LYS A 83 -0.41 -11.55 8.79
C LYS A 83 0.63 -12.30 7.93
N ASP A 84 0.90 -11.78 6.73
CA ASP A 84 1.85 -12.37 5.76
C ASP A 84 3.27 -11.81 5.92
N TYR A 85 3.49 -10.92 6.90
CA TYR A 85 4.80 -10.36 7.22
C TYR A 85 5.64 -11.35 8.04
N ASP A 86 6.75 -11.81 7.46
CA ASP A 86 7.69 -12.75 8.05
C ASP A 86 8.91 -12.00 8.61
N LEU A 87 8.94 -11.84 9.93
CA LEU A 87 10.04 -11.19 10.64
C LEU A 87 11.39 -11.89 10.43
N SER A 88 11.40 -13.20 10.16
CA SER A 88 12.65 -13.96 9.98
C SER A 88 13.34 -13.66 8.64
N LYS A 89 12.58 -13.21 7.64
CA LYS A 89 13.09 -12.82 6.31
C LYS A 89 13.57 -11.38 6.26
N ASN A 90 13.34 -10.62 7.33
CA ASN A 90 13.58 -9.20 7.36
C ASN A 90 15.07 -8.87 7.24
N LYS A 91 15.46 -8.27 6.12
CA LYS A 91 16.82 -7.86 5.78
C LYS A 91 16.82 -6.41 5.31
N ASN A 92 18.00 -5.82 5.16
CA ASN A 92 18.08 -4.51 4.54
C ASN A 92 17.80 -4.65 3.03
N ILE A 93 16.70 -4.06 2.56
CA ILE A 93 16.35 -3.98 1.13
C ILE A 93 17.00 -2.75 0.46
N ASP A 94 17.38 -1.77 1.27
CA ASP A 94 18.27 -0.67 0.91
C ASP A 94 19.15 -0.33 2.14
N ASN A 95 19.94 0.76 2.07
CA ASN A 95 20.86 1.15 3.15
C ASN A 95 20.20 1.41 4.53
N LYS A 96 18.88 1.61 4.59
CA LYS A 96 18.16 2.05 5.79
C LYS A 96 16.84 1.32 6.05
N THR A 97 16.23 0.73 5.03
CA THR A 97 14.90 0.12 5.10
C THR A 97 15.01 -1.39 5.34
N LYS A 98 14.34 -1.86 6.39
CA LYS A 98 14.21 -3.28 6.71
C LYS A 98 12.98 -3.85 5.98
N GLY A 99 13.19 -4.88 5.17
CA GLY A 99 12.13 -5.55 4.42
C GLY A 99 12.58 -6.84 3.73
N TYR A 100 11.76 -7.33 2.82
CA TYR A 100 12.11 -8.41 1.90
C TYR A 100 11.14 -8.45 0.70
N TYR A 101 11.59 -9.09 -0.37
CA TYR A 101 10.78 -9.35 -1.56
C TYR A 101 10.27 -10.78 -1.56
N THR A 102 9.05 -10.99 -2.03
CA THR A 102 8.50 -12.30 -2.38
C THR A 102 7.88 -12.24 -3.76
N GLU A 103 7.84 -13.37 -4.45
CA GLU A 103 7.22 -13.45 -5.76
C GLU A 103 6.30 -14.67 -5.83
N THR A 104 5.24 -14.50 -6.60
CA THR A 104 4.34 -15.57 -7.02
C THR A 104 4.17 -15.51 -8.53
N GLU A 105 3.40 -16.44 -9.09
CA GLU A 105 3.13 -16.51 -10.53
C GLU A 105 2.57 -15.18 -11.09
N ASN A 106 1.72 -14.48 -10.32
CA ASN A 106 0.92 -13.37 -10.82
C ASN A 106 1.29 -12.00 -10.20
N TYR A 107 2.11 -11.98 -9.15
CA TYR A 107 2.49 -10.74 -8.48
C TYR A 107 3.84 -10.83 -7.79
N SER A 108 4.50 -9.69 -7.71
CA SER A 108 5.67 -9.47 -6.85
C SER A 108 5.25 -8.63 -5.66
N THR A 109 5.75 -8.95 -4.49
CA THR A 109 5.43 -8.25 -3.23
C THR A 109 6.69 -7.79 -2.55
N ILE A 110 6.66 -6.59 -2.00
CA ILE A 110 7.67 -6.08 -1.08
C ILE A 110 7.02 -5.82 0.27
N TYR A 111 7.64 -6.38 1.31
CA TYR A 111 7.31 -6.12 2.70
C TYR A 111 8.40 -5.26 3.29
N PHE A 112 8.06 -4.20 4.01
CA PHE A 112 9.07 -3.38 4.69
C PHE A 112 8.51 -2.63 5.90
N VAL A 113 9.40 -2.10 6.72
CA VAL A 113 9.07 -1.26 7.87
C VAL A 113 9.75 0.08 7.74
N ASP A 114 8.96 1.15 7.86
CA ASP A 114 9.44 2.52 7.88
C ASP A 114 8.79 3.27 9.04
N GLN A 115 9.60 3.84 9.93
CA GLN A 115 9.13 4.60 11.10
C GLN A 115 8.09 3.86 11.98
N GLY A 116 8.21 2.53 12.08
CA GLY A 116 7.27 1.70 12.85
C GLY A 116 5.96 1.37 12.14
N ILE A 117 5.81 1.78 10.88
CA ILE A 117 4.71 1.40 10.01
C ILE A 117 5.15 0.25 9.12
N TYR A 118 4.37 -0.82 9.13
CA TYR A 118 4.57 -2.01 8.32
C TYR A 118 3.85 -1.81 7.00
N TYR A 119 4.53 -2.09 5.91
CA TYR A 119 4.02 -2.00 4.56
C TYR A 119 4.10 -3.35 3.86
N ARG A 120 3.12 -3.59 3.01
CA ARG A 120 3.10 -4.58 1.93
C ARG A 120 2.70 -3.84 0.67
N ILE A 121 3.51 -3.93 -0.37
CA ILE A 121 3.15 -3.43 -1.70
C ILE A 121 3.21 -4.60 -2.67
N ASP A 122 2.09 -4.88 -3.30
CA ASP A 122 1.99 -5.83 -4.38
C ASP A 122 1.95 -5.10 -5.71
N TYR A 123 2.76 -5.56 -6.65
CA TYR A 123 2.61 -5.26 -8.05
C TYR A 123 2.11 -6.50 -8.78
N VAL A 124 0.87 -6.44 -9.25
CA VAL A 124 0.17 -7.53 -9.92
C VAL A 124 0.24 -7.29 -11.42
N ASN A 125 0.78 -8.25 -12.16
CA ASN A 125 0.73 -8.29 -13.61
C ASN A 125 0.95 -9.74 -14.09
N LYS A 126 -0.07 -10.35 -14.69
CA LYS A 126 -0.04 -11.76 -15.10
C LYS A 126 0.79 -12.03 -16.37
N GLU A 127 1.09 -10.98 -17.14
CA GLU A 127 1.71 -11.09 -18.45
C GLU A 127 3.22 -10.82 -18.39
N LYS A 128 3.66 -9.97 -17.45
CA LYS A 128 5.08 -9.64 -17.22
C LYS A 128 5.83 -10.80 -16.59
N LEU A 129 7.11 -10.95 -16.93
CA LEU A 129 7.97 -11.93 -16.30
C LEU A 129 8.28 -11.52 -14.85
N HIS A 130 8.65 -12.51 -14.03
CA HIS A 130 9.09 -12.33 -12.64
C HIS A 130 10.09 -11.18 -12.46
N LYS A 131 11.15 -11.17 -13.28
CA LYS A 131 12.20 -10.16 -13.24
C LYS A 131 11.65 -8.76 -13.52
N GLU A 132 10.81 -8.61 -14.54
CA GLU A 132 10.21 -7.33 -14.92
C GLU A 132 9.30 -6.81 -13.82
N ARG A 133 8.47 -7.68 -13.22
CA ARG A 133 7.62 -7.31 -12.09
C ARG A 133 8.43 -6.84 -10.89
N LYS A 134 9.56 -7.48 -10.60
CA LYS A 134 10.43 -7.08 -9.52
C LYS A 134 11.06 -5.71 -9.77
N GLU A 135 11.58 -5.48 -10.98
CA GLU A 135 12.16 -4.17 -11.36
C GLU A 135 11.11 -3.06 -11.28
N GLU A 136 9.88 -3.31 -11.72
CA GLU A 136 8.78 -2.35 -11.57
C GLU A 136 8.42 -2.10 -10.11
N LEU A 137 8.36 -3.15 -9.30
CA LEU A 137 8.11 -3.03 -7.87
C LEU A 137 9.21 -2.25 -7.14
N GLU A 138 10.47 -2.44 -7.52
CA GLU A 138 11.60 -1.66 -7.02
C GLU A 138 11.47 -0.18 -7.37
N LYS A 139 11.03 0.17 -8.59
CA LYS A 139 10.74 1.57 -8.98
C LYS A 139 9.60 2.15 -8.15
N ILE A 140 8.51 1.41 -7.97
CA ILE A 140 7.37 1.81 -7.13
C ILE A 140 7.86 2.08 -5.70
N PHE A 141 8.61 1.15 -5.11
CA PHE A 141 9.18 1.27 -3.77
C PHE A 141 10.09 2.50 -3.62
N ASN A 142 11.00 2.72 -4.58
CA ASN A 142 11.92 3.85 -4.55
C ASN A 142 11.23 5.21 -4.78
N SER A 143 10.00 5.22 -5.30
CA SER A 143 9.18 6.42 -5.48
C SER A 143 8.30 6.79 -4.29
N LEU A 144 8.37 6.02 -3.20
CA LEU A 144 7.53 6.24 -2.03
C LEU A 144 7.83 7.59 -1.37
N THR A 145 6.80 8.41 -1.21
CA THR A 145 6.86 9.72 -0.58
C THR A 145 5.78 9.85 0.48
N GLU A 146 5.95 10.75 1.43
CA GLU A 146 4.91 11.06 2.43
C GLU A 146 3.67 11.61 1.73
N TYR A 147 2.49 11.08 2.05
CA TYR A 147 1.23 11.48 1.41
C TYR A 147 0.97 13.00 1.46
N GLN A 148 1.33 13.69 2.55
CA GLN A 148 1.17 15.14 2.66
C GLN A 148 2.03 15.94 1.65
N LYS A 149 3.15 15.37 1.18
CA LYS A 149 4.02 16.01 0.17
C LYS A 149 3.44 15.93 -1.24
N VAL A 150 2.69 14.87 -1.57
CA VAL A 150 2.07 14.66 -2.89
C VAL A 150 1.07 15.75 -3.25
N LEU A 151 0.39 16.32 -2.24
CA LEU A 151 -0.66 17.32 -2.43
C LEU A 151 -0.21 18.77 -2.19
N ASN A 152 1.08 19.01 -1.92
CA ASN A 152 1.64 20.37 -1.83
C ASN A 152 2.02 20.95 -3.20
N TYR A 153 1.28 20.60 -4.26
CA TYR A 153 1.28 21.40 -5.48
C TYR A 153 0.35 22.59 -5.29
N LYS A 154 0.98 23.77 -5.27
CA LYS A 154 0.41 25.11 -5.13
C LYS A 154 -0.79 25.29 -6.07
N TYR A 155 -1.87 25.87 -5.53
CA TYR A 155 -2.85 26.63 -6.31
C TYR A 155 -2.17 27.74 -7.11
#